data_AF-A0A351DND3-F1
#
_entry.id   AF-A0A351DND3-F1
#
_cell.length_a   1.000
_cell.length_b   1.000
_cell.length_c   1.000
_cell.angle_alpha   90.00
_cell.angle_beta   90.00
_cell.angle_gamma   90.00
#
_symmetry.space_group_name_H-M   'P 1'
#
loop_
_entity.id
_entity.type
_entity.pdbx_description
1 polymer ?
#
loop_
_entity_poly.entity_id
_entity_poly.type
_entity_poly.pdbx_seq_one_letter_code
_entity_poly.pdbx_strand_id
1 'polypeptide(L)'
;ALFGATIWISATVLDLTAVVTAMTALPMQTALVIMLLGAASWLLRGLRTWVLFDQLPLSEALGLSFLHNTANNLAPMRLGELALPILARWLGGVEFSIGLTSLLWIRLLDFISLIGISLCIILLPVAGTVMLALLAALIFLTPLILGFIVPKTQHIQLPEILATARAQLIYEAQNGKRLHRMWRLTILAWLSKIMGMGVLLATLSGIPMTEVVTTILGAELSSILPIHGFAGAGSYEAGGILGSAFMGLSPVVA
;
A
#
# COMPACT_ATOMS: atom_id res chain seq x y z
N ALA A 1 6.26 -25.86 8.71
CA ALA A 1 5.00 -26.52 8.33
C ALA A 1 4.21 -25.68 7.32
N LEU A 2 3.69 -24.50 7.68
CA LEU A 2 2.95 -23.60 6.77
C LEU A 2 3.73 -23.19 5.51
N PHE A 3 5.02 -22.86 5.63
CA PHE A 3 5.86 -22.45 4.50
C PHE A 3 6.06 -23.56 3.45
N GLY A 4 6.25 -24.81 3.89
CA GLY A 4 6.33 -25.97 3.01
C GLY A 4 4.99 -26.27 2.33
N ALA A 5 3.88 -26.09 3.05
CA ALA A 5 2.54 -26.24 2.50
C ALA A 5 2.21 -25.15 1.46
N THR A 6 2.57 -23.88 1.70
CA THR A 6 2.36 -22.81 0.71
C THR A 6 3.20 -22.98 -0.54
N ILE A 7 4.47 -23.41 -0.41
CA ILE A 7 5.33 -23.69 -1.57
C ILE A 7 4.83 -24.91 -2.34
N TRP A 8 4.37 -25.96 -1.64
CA TRP A 8 3.82 -27.15 -2.27
C TRP A 8 2.48 -26.89 -2.96
N ILE A 9 1.60 -26.08 -2.36
CA ILE A 9 0.34 -25.63 -2.97
C ILE A 9 0.63 -24.72 -4.19
N SER A 10 1.52 -23.74 -4.06
CA SER A 10 1.88 -22.89 -5.20
C SER A 10 2.56 -23.69 -6.31
N ALA A 11 3.43 -24.65 -6.01
CA ALA A 11 4.05 -25.51 -7.03
C ALA A 11 3.08 -26.51 -7.68
N THR A 12 1.94 -26.83 -7.04
CA THR A 12 0.91 -27.72 -7.62
C THR A 12 -0.20 -26.97 -8.34
N VAL A 13 -0.39 -25.67 -8.04
CA VAL A 13 -1.45 -24.81 -8.60
C VAL A 13 -0.92 -23.85 -9.67
N LEU A 14 0.31 -23.33 -9.54
CA LEU A 14 0.92 -22.45 -10.53
C LEU A 14 1.69 -23.28 -11.57
N ASP A 15 1.17 -23.30 -12.79
CA ASP A 15 1.95 -23.70 -13.94
C ASP A 15 2.99 -22.61 -14.26
N LEU A 16 4.20 -22.81 -13.71
CA LEU A 16 5.36 -21.93 -13.94
C LEU A 16 5.65 -21.72 -15.43
N THR A 17 5.37 -22.70 -16.29
CA THR A 17 5.59 -22.57 -17.73
C THR A 17 4.55 -21.66 -18.38
N ALA A 18 3.30 -21.74 -17.95
CA ALA A 18 2.25 -20.82 -18.37
C ALA A 18 2.54 -19.38 -17.91
N VAL A 19 3.02 -19.18 -16.68
CA VAL A 19 3.40 -17.85 -16.16
C VAL A 19 4.54 -17.25 -16.97
N VAL A 20 5.61 -18.01 -17.22
CA VAL A 20 6.74 -17.52 -18.02
C VAL A 20 6.30 -17.20 -19.44
N THR A 21 5.47 -18.05 -20.04
CA THR A 21 4.95 -17.83 -21.40
C THR A 21 4.11 -16.57 -21.47
N ALA A 22 3.20 -16.36 -20.50
CA ALA A 22 2.39 -15.15 -20.37
C ALA A 22 3.25 -13.89 -20.19
N MET A 23 4.30 -13.96 -19.38
CA MET A 23 5.26 -12.85 -19.19
C MET A 23 6.03 -12.54 -20.47
N THR A 24 6.47 -13.55 -21.22
CA THR A 24 7.17 -13.35 -22.50
C THR A 24 6.26 -12.88 -23.64
N ALA A 25 4.96 -13.14 -23.53
CA ALA A 25 3.95 -12.71 -24.50
C ALA A 25 3.52 -11.24 -24.30
N LEU A 26 3.94 -10.58 -23.22
CA LEU A 26 3.58 -9.19 -22.96
C LEU A 26 4.15 -8.25 -24.03
N PRO A 27 3.32 -7.35 -24.60
CA PRO A 27 3.82 -6.30 -25.48
C PRO A 27 4.88 -5.45 -24.77
N MET A 28 5.97 -5.14 -25.46
CA MET A 28 7.08 -4.35 -24.90
C MET A 28 6.62 -2.99 -24.35
N GLN A 29 5.63 -2.37 -25.00
CA GLN A 29 5.03 -1.11 -24.56
C GLN A 29 4.34 -1.27 -23.19
N THR A 30 3.56 -2.32 -23.02
CA THR A 30 2.88 -2.65 -21.75
C THR A 30 3.89 -2.93 -20.65
N ALA A 31 4.91 -3.74 -20.93
CA ALA A 31 5.98 -4.04 -19.98
C ALA A 31 6.69 -2.76 -19.50
N LEU A 32 6.99 -1.84 -20.42
CA LEU A 32 7.59 -0.54 -20.09
C LEU A 32 6.66 0.30 -19.21
N VAL A 33 5.37 0.38 -19.53
CA VAL A 33 4.39 1.12 -18.72
C VAL A 33 4.30 0.56 -17.29
N ILE A 34 4.22 -0.76 -17.14
CA ILE A 34 4.19 -1.43 -15.83
C ILE A 34 5.47 -1.13 -15.05
N MET A 35 6.63 -1.22 -15.71
CA MET A 35 7.93 -0.93 -15.09
C MET A 35 8.01 0.53 -14.62
N LEU A 36 7.59 1.49 -15.44
CA LEU A 36 7.58 2.92 -15.07
C LEU A 36 6.62 3.21 -13.93
N LEU A 37 5.42 2.64 -13.94
CA LEU A 37 4.44 2.80 -12.86
C LEU A 37 4.93 2.17 -11.55
N GLY A 38 5.56 1.00 -11.62
CA GLY A 38 6.22 0.36 -10.48
C GLY A 38 7.34 1.23 -9.93
N ALA A 39 8.27 1.69 -10.78
CA ALA A 39 9.37 2.56 -10.40
C ALA A 39 8.88 3.88 -9.78
N ALA A 40 7.86 4.51 -10.38
CA ALA A 40 7.24 5.72 -9.85
C ALA A 40 6.68 5.48 -8.45
N SER A 41 5.97 4.37 -8.24
CA SER A 41 5.41 4.01 -6.93
C SER A 41 6.50 3.87 -5.86
N TRP A 42 7.62 3.23 -6.19
CA TRP A 42 8.75 3.06 -5.28
C TRP A 42 9.45 4.40 -4.98
N LEU A 43 9.69 5.22 -6.00
CA LEU A 43 10.29 6.55 -5.84
C LEU A 43 9.41 7.46 -4.98
N LEU A 44 8.09 7.46 -5.19
CA LEU A 44 7.15 8.26 -4.39
C LEU A 44 7.12 7.81 -2.92
N ARG A 45 7.20 6.49 -2.65
CA ARG A 45 7.35 5.96 -1.29
C ARG A 45 8.68 6.38 -0.65
N GLY A 46 9.76 6.42 -1.43
CA GLY A 46 11.06 6.91 -0.96
C GLY A 46 11.07 8.41 -0.66
N LEU A 47 10.49 9.24 -1.53
CA LEU A 47 10.30 10.67 -1.29
C LEU A 47 9.46 10.92 -0.04
N ARG A 48 8.44 10.10 0.21
CA ARG A 48 7.65 10.16 1.45
C ARG A 48 8.50 9.87 2.68
N THR A 49 9.35 8.85 2.63
CA THR A 49 10.30 8.53 3.71
C THR A 49 11.27 9.67 3.96
N TRP A 50 11.75 10.37 2.92
CA TRP A 50 12.59 11.56 3.09
C TRP A 50 11.85 12.72 3.76
N VAL A 51 10.57 12.94 3.44
CA VAL A 51 9.73 13.93 4.13
C VAL A 51 9.47 13.53 5.59
N LEU A 52 9.48 12.23 5.89
CA LEU A 52 9.33 11.70 7.24
C LEU A 52 10.61 11.84 8.07
N PHE A 53 11.76 11.55 7.49
CA PHE A 53 13.06 11.66 8.15
C PHE A 53 13.88 12.76 7.47
N ASP A 54 13.53 14.01 7.73
CA ASP A 54 14.16 15.20 7.14
C ASP A 54 15.64 15.36 7.49
N GLN A 55 16.10 14.68 8.55
CA GLN A 55 17.49 14.59 8.98
C GLN A 55 18.36 13.76 8.03
N LEU A 56 17.77 12.85 7.26
CA LEU A 56 18.49 11.97 6.34
C LEU A 56 18.67 12.62 4.97
N PRO A 57 19.82 12.44 4.31
CA PRO A 57 19.96 12.81 2.91
C PRO A 57 19.02 11.96 2.04
N LEU A 58 18.62 12.52 0.89
CA LEU A 58 17.64 11.88 0.01
C LEU A 58 18.06 10.46 -0.42
N SER A 59 19.34 10.24 -0.72
CA SER A 59 19.87 8.93 -1.13
C SER A 59 19.66 7.85 -0.07
N GLU A 60 19.93 8.17 1.20
CA GLU A 60 19.76 7.24 2.31
C GLU A 60 18.28 7.00 2.60
N ALA A 61 17.43 8.04 2.51
CA ALA A 61 15.99 7.89 2.68
C ALA A 61 15.36 7.02 1.58
N LEU A 62 15.82 7.15 0.33
CA LEU A 62 15.42 6.28 -0.78
C LEU A 62 15.87 4.84 -0.54
N GLY A 63 17.15 4.62 -0.20
CA GLY A 63 17.69 3.30 0.10
C GLY A 63 16.98 2.61 1.27
N LEU A 64 16.73 3.36 2.35
CA LEU A 64 15.93 2.95 3.50
C LEU A 64 14.54 2.50 3.07
N SER A 65 13.86 3.30 2.25
CA SER A 65 12.51 2.97 1.76
C SER A 65 12.53 1.74 0.87
N PHE A 66 13.52 1.60 -0.02
CA PHE A 66 13.62 0.43 -0.90
C PHE A 66 13.88 -0.85 -0.12
N LEU A 67 14.80 -0.80 0.85
CA LEU A 67 15.11 -1.94 1.71
C LEU A 67 13.90 -2.32 2.57
N HIS A 68 13.23 -1.32 3.16
CA HIS A 68 11.99 -1.52 3.90
C HIS A 68 10.88 -2.14 3.06
N ASN A 69 10.61 -1.59 1.87
CA ASN A 69 9.57 -2.12 0.98
C ASN A 69 9.91 -3.55 0.49
N THR A 70 11.18 -3.82 0.21
CA THR A 70 11.64 -5.16 -0.15
C THR A 70 11.45 -6.14 1.01
N ALA A 71 11.88 -5.76 2.21
CA ALA A 71 11.69 -6.57 3.41
C ALA A 71 10.21 -6.80 3.71
N ASN A 72 9.37 -5.77 3.57
CA ASN A 72 7.92 -5.87 3.78
C ASN A 72 7.22 -6.77 2.75
N ASN A 73 7.72 -6.80 1.52
CA ASN A 73 7.17 -7.67 0.46
C ASN A 73 7.72 -9.09 0.48
N LEU A 74 8.86 -9.35 1.13
CA LEU A 74 9.49 -10.68 1.14
C LEU A 74 9.33 -11.41 2.47
N ALA A 75 9.37 -10.68 3.59
CA ALA A 75 9.33 -11.28 4.91
C ALA A 75 7.93 -11.85 5.24
N PRO A 76 7.85 -13.06 5.82
CA PRO A 76 6.59 -13.61 6.29
C PRO A 76 6.02 -12.81 7.48
N MET A 77 4.70 -12.81 7.64
CA MET A 77 3.99 -12.24 8.81
C MET A 77 4.32 -10.76 9.13
N ARG A 78 4.37 -9.88 8.11
CA ARG A 78 4.66 -8.43 8.26
C ARG A 78 5.86 -8.10 9.16
N LEU A 79 6.80 -9.04 9.35
CA LEU A 79 8.04 -8.82 10.10
C LEU A 79 8.88 -7.71 9.46
N GLY A 80 8.71 -7.49 8.16
CA GLY A 80 9.31 -6.39 7.42
C GLY A 80 8.81 -4.99 7.84
N GLU A 81 7.68 -4.88 8.56
CA GLU A 81 7.23 -3.60 9.12
C GLU A 81 8.22 -3.04 10.15
N LEU A 82 8.86 -3.93 10.93
CA LEU A 82 9.88 -3.55 11.90
C LEU A 82 11.22 -3.17 11.25
N ALA A 83 11.39 -3.42 9.95
CA ALA A 83 12.61 -3.00 9.25
C ALA A 83 12.76 -1.47 9.27
N LEU A 84 11.66 -0.71 9.13
CA LEU A 84 11.71 0.75 9.15
C LEU A 84 12.24 1.33 10.48
N PRO A 85 11.69 1.01 11.67
CA PRO A 85 12.22 1.54 12.92
C PRO A 85 13.64 1.04 13.24
N ILE A 86 14.00 -0.18 12.85
CA ILE A 86 15.36 -0.72 13.03
C ILE A 86 16.35 0.05 12.16
N LEU A 87 16.05 0.21 10.87
CA LEU A 87 16.93 0.89 9.93
C LEU A 87 16.98 2.41 10.18
N ALA A 88 15.88 3.03 10.61
CA ALA A 88 15.87 4.44 11.03
C ALA A 88 16.78 4.68 12.25
N ARG A 89 16.80 3.73 13.19
CA ARG A 89 17.75 3.77 14.31
C ARG A 89 19.20 3.61 13.87
N TRP A 90 19.44 2.70 12.92
CA TRP A 90 20.80 2.37 12.50
C TRP A 90 21.43 3.43 11.58
N LEU A 91 20.66 3.97 10.63
CA LEU A 91 21.13 4.96 9.66
C LEU A 91 20.94 6.41 10.14
N GLY A 92 19.82 6.70 10.80
CA GLY A 92 19.43 8.06 11.18
C GLY A 92 19.61 8.38 12.66
N GLY A 93 20.06 7.43 13.49
CA GLY A 93 20.16 7.63 14.95
C GLY A 93 18.82 7.90 15.63
N VAL A 94 17.69 7.63 14.95
CA VAL A 94 16.34 7.91 15.46
C VAL A 94 15.96 6.87 16.52
N GLU A 95 15.30 7.30 17.58
CA GLU A 95 14.79 6.36 18.59
C GLU A 95 13.79 5.38 17.98
N PHE A 96 13.86 4.11 18.40
CA PHE A 96 12.99 3.04 17.90
C PHE A 96 11.50 3.39 18.06
N SER A 97 11.12 4.00 19.18
CA SER A 97 9.75 4.42 19.47
C SER A 97 9.23 5.48 18.48
N ILE A 98 10.08 6.42 18.08
CA ILE A 98 9.75 7.44 17.08
C ILE A 98 9.61 6.79 15.70
N GLY A 99 10.54 5.91 15.33
CA GLY A 99 10.47 5.13 14.08
C GLY A 99 9.19 4.29 13.99
N LEU A 100 8.80 3.64 15.10
CA LEU A 100 7.59 2.83 15.17
C LEU A 100 6.33 3.68 15.04
N THR A 101 6.31 4.86 15.65
CA THR A 101 5.15 5.75 15.56
C THR A 101 5.02 6.38 14.17
N SER A 102 6.14 6.77 13.57
CA SER A 102 6.20 7.23 12.17
C SER A 102 5.73 6.15 11.18
N LEU A 103 6.01 4.88 11.48
CA LEU A 103 5.48 3.75 10.72
C LEU A 103 3.95 3.68 10.86
N LEU A 104 3.42 3.75 12.08
CA LEU A 104 1.97 3.75 12.32
C LEU A 104 1.29 4.90 11.57
N TRP A 105 1.91 6.08 11.53
CA TRP A 105 1.40 7.22 10.76
C TRP A 105 1.32 6.91 9.27
N ILE A 106 2.40 6.40 8.68
CA ILE A 106 2.42 5.99 7.27
C ILE A 106 1.33 4.94 7.00
N ARG A 107 1.15 3.96 7.88
CA ARG A 107 0.15 2.89 7.71
C ARG A 107 -1.27 3.39 7.84
N LEU A 108 -1.53 4.35 8.72
CA LEU A 108 -2.82 5.03 8.80
C LEU A 108 -3.13 5.76 7.49
N LEU A 109 -2.17 6.52 6.95
CA LEU A 109 -2.35 7.20 5.67
C LEU A 109 -2.55 6.21 4.52
N ASP A 110 -1.75 5.14 4.47
CA ASP A 110 -1.91 4.07 3.48
C ASP A 110 -3.32 3.46 3.54
N PHE A 111 -3.81 3.14 4.73
CA PHE A 111 -5.14 2.57 4.95
C PHE A 111 -6.26 3.51 4.50
N ILE A 112 -6.23 4.78 4.91
CA ILE A 112 -7.23 5.78 4.48
C ILE A 112 -7.19 5.97 2.96
N SER A 113 -5.98 6.03 2.38
CA SER A 113 -5.82 6.20 0.94
C SER A 113 -6.37 5.01 0.15
N LEU A 114 -6.07 3.79 0.58
CA LEU A 114 -6.53 2.59 -0.11
C LEU A 114 -8.04 2.46 -0.01
N ILE A 115 -8.64 2.60 1.19
CA ILE A 115 -10.10 2.53 1.31
C ILE A 115 -10.78 3.62 0.48
N GLY A 116 -10.28 4.86 0.55
CA GLY A 116 -10.86 5.98 -0.18
C GLY A 116 -10.77 5.79 -1.69
N ILE A 117 -9.60 5.39 -2.20
CA ILE A 117 -9.39 5.10 -3.63
C ILE A 117 -10.26 3.92 -4.05
N SER A 118 -10.26 2.82 -3.29
CA SER A 118 -11.07 1.63 -3.58
C SER A 118 -12.54 1.97 -3.69
N LEU A 119 -13.10 2.71 -2.71
CA LEU A 119 -14.49 3.12 -2.71
C LEU A 119 -14.83 3.97 -3.93
N CYS A 120 -13.99 4.96 -4.25
CA CYS A 120 -14.21 5.84 -5.39
C CYS A 120 -14.19 5.06 -6.71
N ILE A 121 -13.27 4.11 -6.89
CA ILE A 121 -13.18 3.36 -8.14
C ILE A 121 -14.30 2.32 -8.28
N ILE A 122 -14.61 1.59 -7.21
CA ILE A 122 -15.68 0.56 -7.22
C ILE A 122 -17.05 1.18 -7.51
N LEU A 123 -17.34 2.35 -6.94
CA LEU A 123 -18.63 3.01 -7.12
C LEU A 123 -18.68 3.92 -8.35
N LEU A 124 -17.56 4.12 -9.06
CA LEU A 124 -17.49 4.98 -10.25
C LEU A 124 -18.51 4.58 -11.34
N PRO A 125 -18.71 3.28 -11.67
CA PRO A 125 -19.68 2.88 -12.69
C PRO A 125 -21.14 3.18 -12.32
N VAL A 126 -21.46 3.19 -11.02
CA VAL A 126 -22.84 3.37 -10.50
C VAL A 126 -23.15 4.84 -10.23
N ALA A 127 -22.23 5.55 -9.58
CA ALA A 127 -22.43 6.92 -9.12
C ALA A 127 -21.79 7.99 -10.02
N GLY A 128 -21.07 7.58 -11.08
CA GLY A 128 -20.56 8.46 -12.13
C GLY A 128 -19.59 9.53 -11.63
N THR A 129 -19.68 10.73 -12.19
CA THR A 129 -18.73 11.85 -11.94
C THR A 129 -18.68 12.30 -10.48
N VAL A 130 -19.71 12.00 -9.68
CA VAL A 130 -19.72 12.27 -8.23
C VAL A 130 -18.53 11.59 -7.54
N MET A 131 -18.12 10.40 -7.99
CA MET A 131 -16.96 9.70 -7.40
C MET A 131 -15.64 10.40 -7.72
N LEU A 132 -15.53 11.09 -8.86
CA LEU A 132 -14.35 11.92 -9.16
C LEU A 132 -14.29 13.14 -8.22
N ALA A 133 -15.45 13.73 -7.91
CA ALA A 133 -15.54 14.81 -6.92
C ALA A 133 -15.20 14.31 -5.50
N LEU A 134 -15.65 13.10 -5.13
CA LEU A 134 -15.26 12.47 -3.86
C LEU A 134 -13.78 12.12 -3.81
N LEU A 135 -13.18 11.67 -4.91
CA LEU A 135 -11.74 11.43 -4.98
C LEU A 135 -10.95 12.74 -4.82
N ALA A 136 -11.41 13.82 -5.44
CA ALA A 136 -10.84 15.15 -5.21
C ALA A 136 -11.01 15.56 -3.73
N ALA A 137 -12.20 15.37 -3.16
CA ALA A 137 -12.45 15.64 -1.74
C ALA A 137 -11.53 14.80 -0.83
N LEU A 138 -11.29 13.52 -1.16
CA LEU A 138 -10.33 12.68 -0.44
C LEU A 138 -8.91 13.26 -0.49
N ILE A 139 -8.49 13.78 -1.65
CA ILE A 139 -7.15 14.37 -1.81
C ILE A 139 -7.01 15.68 -1.01
N PHE A 140 -8.02 16.54 -1.02
CA PHE A 140 -7.94 17.87 -0.42
C PHE A 140 -8.41 17.91 1.03
N LEU A 141 -9.50 17.23 1.37
CA LEU A 141 -10.17 17.34 2.67
C LEU A 141 -9.54 16.44 3.74
N THR A 142 -8.98 15.28 3.38
CA THR A 142 -8.33 14.35 4.34
C THR A 142 -7.26 15.01 5.21
N PRO A 143 -6.28 15.78 4.67
CA PRO A 143 -5.29 16.43 5.52
C PRO A 143 -5.90 17.50 6.44
N LEU A 144 -6.98 18.18 6.03
CA LEU A 144 -7.72 19.11 6.89
C LEU A 144 -8.45 18.36 8.01
N ILE A 145 -9.12 17.25 7.68
CA ILE A 145 -9.83 16.40 8.65
C ILE A 145 -8.84 15.82 9.66
N LEU A 146 -7.72 15.27 9.21
CA LEU A 146 -6.70 14.71 10.10
C LEU A 146 -6.09 15.78 11.01
N GLY A 147 -5.78 16.96 10.45
CA GLY A 147 -5.28 18.10 11.24
C GLY A 147 -6.28 18.58 12.30
N PHE A 148 -7.58 18.33 12.12
CA PHE A 148 -8.62 18.72 13.07
C PHE A 148 -8.99 17.61 14.07
N ILE A 149 -9.10 16.35 13.62
CA ILE A 149 -9.56 15.22 14.44
C ILE A 149 -8.44 14.68 15.33
N VAL A 150 -7.23 14.51 14.79
CA VAL A 150 -6.13 13.87 15.53
C VAL A 150 -5.79 14.64 16.82
N PRO A 151 -5.69 15.98 16.84
CA PRO A 151 -5.45 16.72 18.08
C PRO A 151 -6.55 16.56 19.14
N LYS A 152 -7.81 16.34 18.74
CA LYS A 152 -8.92 16.14 19.69
C LYS A 152 -8.81 14.86 20.50
N THR A 153 -8.01 13.90 20.04
CA THR A 153 -7.75 12.63 20.75
C THR A 153 -6.90 12.82 22.02
N GLN A 154 -6.40 14.03 22.28
CA GLN A 154 -5.66 14.37 23.50
C GLN A 154 -6.44 14.08 24.80
N HIS A 155 -7.77 14.17 24.77
CA HIS A 155 -8.62 14.00 25.96
C HIS A 155 -8.87 12.53 26.34
N ILE A 156 -8.51 11.58 25.49
CA ILE A 156 -8.72 10.14 25.74
C ILE A 156 -7.61 9.64 26.66
N GLN A 157 -7.93 8.96 27.76
CA GLN A 157 -6.90 8.35 28.59
C GLN A 157 -6.36 7.08 27.90
N LEU A 158 -5.06 7.04 27.67
CA LEU A 158 -4.37 5.93 27.02
C LEU A 158 -3.21 5.45 27.91
N PRO A 159 -2.85 4.16 27.85
CA PRO A 159 -1.62 3.66 28.45
C PRO A 159 -0.40 4.45 27.94
N GLU A 160 0.64 4.56 28.77
CA GLU A 160 1.84 5.39 28.51
C GLU A 160 2.50 5.09 27.14
N ILE A 161 2.52 3.82 26.74
CA ILE A 161 3.05 3.36 25.45
C ILE A 161 2.26 3.95 24.26
N LEU A 162 0.93 4.05 24.38
CA LEU A 162 0.08 4.65 23.34
C LEU A 162 0.05 6.17 23.43
N ALA A 163 0.34 6.74 24.59
CA ALA A 163 0.36 8.18 24.80
C ALA A 163 1.50 8.85 24.02
N THR A 164 2.70 8.24 24.00
CA THR A 164 3.84 8.70 23.20
C THR A 164 3.54 8.58 21.71
N ALA A 165 2.97 7.45 21.27
CA ALA A 165 2.56 7.26 19.89
C ALA A 165 1.56 8.35 19.44
N ARG A 166 0.54 8.61 20.26
CA ARG A 166 -0.45 9.68 20.00
C ARG A 166 0.21 11.06 19.95
N ALA A 167 1.12 11.39 20.86
CA ALA A 167 1.75 12.71 20.88
C ALA A 167 2.48 13.01 19.56
N GLN A 168 3.20 12.03 19.02
CA GLN A 168 3.85 12.14 17.72
C GLN A 168 2.83 12.23 16.56
N LEU A 169 1.73 11.45 16.60
CA LEU A 169 0.66 11.56 15.60
C LEU A 169 0.03 12.95 15.60
N ILE A 170 -0.18 13.56 16.77
CA ILE A 170 -0.67 14.93 16.91
C ILE A 170 0.34 15.92 16.31
N TYR A 171 1.64 15.74 16.59
CA TYR A 171 2.70 16.57 16.00
C TYR A 171 2.70 16.50 14.47
N GLU A 172 2.63 15.30 13.90
CA GLU A 172 2.57 15.10 12.43
C GLU A 172 1.28 15.68 11.83
N ALA A 173 0.15 15.56 12.53
CA ALA A 173 -1.13 16.09 12.08
C ALA A 173 -1.19 17.63 12.10
N GLN A 174 -0.54 18.25 13.07
CA GLN A 174 -0.48 19.71 13.22
C GLN A 174 0.45 20.38 12.19
N ASN A 175 1.44 19.65 11.68
CA ASN A 175 2.33 20.17 10.65
C ASN A 175 1.67 20.10 9.26
N GLY A 176 0.73 21.02 9.01
CA GLY A 176 -0.12 20.99 7.83
C GLY A 176 0.63 20.88 6.50
N LYS A 177 1.73 21.62 6.30
CA LYS A 177 2.52 21.54 5.05
C LYS A 177 3.11 20.13 4.84
N ARG A 178 3.69 19.55 5.89
CA ARG A 178 4.29 18.22 5.85
C ARG A 178 3.23 17.14 5.64
N LEU A 179 2.10 17.23 6.34
CA LEU A 179 0.95 16.34 6.17
C LEU A 179 0.40 16.36 4.73
N HIS A 180 0.16 17.55 4.16
CA HIS A 180 -0.33 17.65 2.77
C HIS A 180 0.65 17.04 1.77
N ARG A 181 1.96 17.24 1.98
CA ARG A 181 3.00 16.66 1.13
C ARG A 181 3.03 15.13 1.24
N MET A 182 3.03 14.59 2.46
CA MET A 182 3.00 13.14 2.71
C MET A 182 1.73 12.49 2.13
N TRP A 183 0.58 13.16 2.28
CA TRP A 183 -0.69 12.67 1.77
C TRP A 183 -0.70 12.56 0.25
N ARG A 184 -0.26 13.60 -0.45
CA ARG A 184 -0.17 13.59 -1.92
C ARG A 184 0.79 12.51 -2.43
N LEU A 185 1.95 12.37 -1.79
CA LEU A 185 2.91 11.31 -2.13
C LEU A 185 2.31 9.92 -1.90
N THR A 186 1.52 9.74 -0.84
CA THR A 186 0.83 8.48 -0.54
C THR A 186 -0.21 8.15 -1.60
N ILE A 187 -1.10 9.09 -1.94
CA ILE A 187 -2.11 8.91 -3.00
C ILE A 187 -1.45 8.58 -4.33
N LEU A 188 -0.44 9.36 -4.75
CA LEU A 188 0.25 9.12 -6.01
C LEU A 188 0.95 7.75 -6.03
N ALA A 189 1.61 7.36 -4.93
CA ALA A 189 2.27 6.06 -4.85
C ALA A 189 1.27 4.90 -5.00
N TRP A 190 0.10 5.01 -4.38
CA TRP A 190 -0.98 4.03 -4.47
C TRP A 190 -1.60 3.98 -5.86
N LEU A 191 -1.93 5.13 -6.44
CA LEU A 191 -2.46 5.21 -7.80
C LEU A 191 -1.48 4.62 -8.81
N SER A 192 -0.19 4.93 -8.73
CA SER A 192 0.82 4.33 -9.61
C SER A 192 0.89 2.80 -9.47
N LYS A 193 0.82 2.27 -8.25
CA LYS A 193 0.81 0.82 -8.01
C LYS A 193 -0.45 0.18 -8.61
N ILE A 194 -1.64 0.69 -8.26
CA ILE A 194 -2.92 0.13 -8.71
C ILE A 194 -3.04 0.20 -10.24
N MET A 195 -2.62 1.31 -10.87
CA MET A 195 -2.61 1.41 -12.33
C MET A 195 -1.65 0.41 -12.97
N GLY A 196 -0.43 0.25 -12.43
CA GLY A 196 0.54 -0.72 -12.95
C GLY A 196 0.01 -2.15 -12.89
N MET A 197 -0.63 -2.50 -11.77
CA MET A 197 -1.28 -3.80 -11.60
C MET A 197 -2.51 -3.97 -12.49
N GLY A 198 -3.30 -2.92 -12.66
CA GLY A 198 -4.48 -2.91 -13.53
C GLY A 198 -4.10 -3.16 -14.98
N VAL A 199 -3.06 -2.49 -15.47
CA VAL A 199 -2.53 -2.73 -16.82
C VAL A 199 -2.03 -4.17 -16.96
N LEU A 200 -1.22 -4.66 -16.01
CA LEU A 200 -0.72 -6.03 -16.03
C LEU A 200 -1.87 -7.04 -16.11
N LEU A 201 -2.81 -7.00 -15.17
CA LEU A 201 -3.89 -7.97 -15.08
C LEU A 201 -4.85 -7.87 -16.26
N ALA A 202 -5.18 -6.66 -16.73
CA ALA A 202 -6.02 -6.48 -17.92
C ALA A 202 -5.37 -7.08 -19.19
N THR A 203 -4.05 -6.98 -19.33
CA THR A 203 -3.36 -7.56 -20.50
C THR A 203 -3.19 -9.07 -20.44
N LEU A 204 -3.08 -9.65 -19.24
CA LEU A 204 -2.85 -11.10 -19.08
C LEU A 204 -4.13 -11.92 -19.01
N SER A 205 -5.19 -11.37 -18.42
CA SER A 205 -6.38 -12.16 -18.07
C SER A 205 -7.53 -12.04 -19.09
N GLY A 206 -7.52 -11.01 -19.94
CA GLY A 206 -8.63 -10.73 -20.88
C GLY A 206 -9.96 -10.40 -20.18
N ILE A 207 -9.94 -10.21 -18.86
CA ILE A 207 -11.10 -9.90 -18.03
C ILE A 207 -11.47 -8.42 -18.21
N PRO A 208 -12.76 -8.04 -18.22
CA PRO A 208 -13.18 -6.65 -18.26
C PRO A 208 -12.58 -5.83 -17.10
N MET A 209 -12.23 -4.58 -17.41
CA MET A 209 -11.48 -3.68 -16.52
C MET A 209 -12.13 -3.47 -15.14
N THR A 210 -13.46 -3.53 -15.06
CA THR A 210 -14.19 -3.41 -13.78
C THR A 210 -13.81 -4.52 -12.80
N GLU A 211 -13.66 -5.74 -13.30
CA GLU A 211 -13.36 -6.91 -12.47
C GLU A 211 -11.89 -6.94 -12.08
N VAL A 212 -11.00 -6.63 -13.03
CA VAL A 212 -9.56 -6.43 -12.81
C VAL A 212 -9.34 -5.50 -11.62
N VAL A 213 -10.05 -4.37 -11.60
CA VAL A 213 -9.92 -3.39 -10.54
C VAL A 213 -10.44 -3.94 -9.21
N THR A 214 -11.60 -4.60 -9.16
CA THR A 214 -12.11 -5.17 -7.89
C THR A 214 -11.21 -6.25 -7.32
N THR A 215 -10.61 -7.10 -8.18
CA THR A 215 -9.64 -8.12 -7.77
C THR A 215 -8.40 -7.47 -7.17
N ILE A 216 -7.83 -6.46 -7.85
CA ILE A 216 -6.64 -5.76 -7.34
C ILE A 216 -6.94 -5.06 -6.01
N LEU A 217 -8.07 -4.34 -5.91
CA LEU A 217 -8.40 -3.61 -4.68
C LEU A 217 -8.67 -4.57 -3.50
N GLY A 218 -9.33 -5.71 -3.74
CA GLY A 218 -9.52 -6.75 -2.73
C GLY A 218 -8.20 -7.35 -2.27
N ALA A 219 -7.30 -7.64 -3.20
CA ALA A 219 -5.97 -8.15 -2.90
C ALA A 219 -5.10 -7.12 -2.13
N GLU A 220 -5.14 -5.84 -2.52
CA GLU A 220 -4.43 -4.76 -1.84
C GLU A 220 -5.00 -4.44 -0.45
N LEU A 221 -6.33 -4.52 -0.26
CA LEU A 221 -6.94 -4.39 1.07
C LEU A 221 -6.53 -5.54 1.98
N SER A 222 -6.53 -6.77 1.45
CA SER A 222 -5.99 -7.91 2.17
C SER A 222 -4.52 -7.70 2.54
N SER A 223 -3.73 -7.09 1.65
CA SER A 223 -2.31 -6.74 1.88
C SER A 223 -2.07 -5.77 3.06
N ILE A 224 -3.10 -5.05 3.53
CA ILE A 224 -3.00 -4.20 4.72
C ILE A 224 -3.37 -4.94 6.01
N LEU A 225 -4.07 -6.08 5.95
CA LEU A 225 -4.44 -6.83 7.16
C LEU A 225 -3.22 -7.56 7.74
N PRO A 226 -3.05 -7.71 9.06
CA PRO A 226 -1.83 -8.28 9.66
C PRO A 226 -1.55 -9.77 9.36
N ILE A 227 -2.41 -10.44 8.59
CA ILE A 227 -2.34 -11.88 8.32
C ILE A 227 -1.87 -12.09 6.89
N HIS A 228 -0.58 -12.39 6.70
CA HIS A 228 0.01 -12.70 5.39
C HIS A 228 0.93 -13.91 5.42
N GLY A 229 0.89 -14.68 4.32
CA GLY A 229 1.88 -15.71 4.00
C GLY A 229 3.22 -15.10 3.54
N PHE A 230 4.17 -15.96 3.14
CA PHE A 230 5.43 -15.52 2.55
C PHE A 230 5.17 -14.77 1.24
N ALA A 231 5.80 -13.62 1.07
CA ALA A 231 5.52 -12.69 -0.03
C ALA A 231 4.04 -12.33 -0.25
N GLY A 232 3.20 -12.45 0.79
CA GLY A 232 1.75 -12.23 0.68
C GLY A 232 0.96 -13.38 0.05
N ALA A 233 1.62 -14.48 -0.33
CA ALA A 233 0.98 -15.64 -0.95
C ALA A 233 -0.18 -16.20 -0.10
N GLY A 234 -1.25 -16.64 -0.77
CA GLY A 234 -2.49 -17.11 -0.16
C GLY A 234 -3.43 -16.00 0.30
N SER A 235 -2.98 -15.08 1.16
CA SER A 235 -3.80 -13.95 1.64
C SER A 235 -4.12 -12.93 0.55
N TYR A 236 -3.16 -12.65 -0.33
CA TYR A 236 -3.32 -11.72 -1.44
C TYR A 236 -4.30 -12.27 -2.48
N GLU A 237 -4.10 -13.53 -2.85
CA GLU A 237 -4.97 -14.29 -3.75
C GLU A 237 -6.40 -14.41 -3.18
N ALA A 238 -6.54 -14.79 -1.91
CA ALA A 238 -7.85 -14.85 -1.25
C ALA A 238 -8.54 -13.47 -1.21
N GLY A 239 -7.78 -12.39 -1.01
CA GLY A 239 -8.30 -11.03 -1.10
C GLY A 239 -8.79 -10.69 -2.50
N GLY A 240 -8.07 -11.10 -3.53
CA GLY A 240 -8.47 -10.95 -4.93
C GLY A 240 -9.75 -11.72 -5.27
N ILE A 241 -9.82 -12.98 -4.85
CA ILE A 241 -11.00 -13.85 -5.04
C ILE A 241 -12.22 -13.28 -4.30
N LEU A 242 -12.06 -12.81 -3.06
CA LEU A 242 -13.16 -12.17 -2.33
C LEU A 242 -13.60 -10.86 -2.99
N GLY A 243 -12.64 -10.09 -3.52
CA GLY A 243 -12.89 -8.86 -4.27
C GLY A 243 -13.70 -9.11 -5.55
N SER A 244 -13.35 -10.13 -6.33
CA SER A 244 -14.09 -10.51 -7.53
C SER A 244 -15.46 -11.14 -7.22
N ALA A 245 -15.54 -11.96 -6.17
CA ALA A 245 -16.80 -12.55 -5.71
C ALA A 245 -17.80 -11.50 -5.23
N PHE A 246 -17.34 -10.37 -4.68
CA PHE A 246 -18.22 -9.26 -4.27
C PHE A 246 -18.98 -8.64 -5.46
N MET A 247 -18.45 -8.76 -6.68
CA MET A 247 -19.11 -8.34 -7.93
C MET A 247 -19.89 -9.47 -8.62
N GLY A 248 -19.99 -10.65 -8.00
CA GLY A 248 -20.76 -11.79 -8.51
C GLY A 248 -20.03 -12.67 -9.53
N LEU A 249 -18.70 -12.67 -9.53
CA LEU A 249 -17.88 -13.38 -10.52
C LEU A 249 -17.36 -14.73 -10.01
N SER A 250 -17.13 -15.67 -10.94
CA SER A 250 -16.66 -17.00 -10.57
C SER A 250 -15.19 -16.97 -10.09
N PRO A 251 -14.82 -17.71 -9.03
CA PRO A 251 -13.47 -17.71 -8.44
C PRO A 251 -12.33 -18.21 -9.34
N VAL A 252 -12.65 -18.75 -10.52
CA VAL A 252 -11.73 -19.60 -11.31
C VAL A 252 -10.75 -18.79 -12.18
N VAL A 253 -10.93 -17.46 -12.29
CA VAL A 253 -10.13 -16.61 -13.21
C VAL A 253 -9.15 -15.68 -12.45
N ALA A 254 -9.14 -15.71 -11.12
CA ALA A 254 -8.30 -14.83 -10.28
C ALA A 254 -6.97 -15.46 -9.88
#